data_AF-A0A0C1MSG8-F1
#
_entry.id   AF-A0A0C1MSG8-F1
#
_cell.length_a   1.000
_cell.length_b   1.000
_cell.length_c   1.000
_cell.angle_alpha   90.00
_cell.angle_beta   90.00
_cell.angle_gamma   90.00
#
_symmetry.space_group_name_H-M   'P 1'
#
loop_
_entity.id
_entity.type
_entity.pdbx_description
1 polymer ?
#
loop_
_entity_poly.entity_id
_entity_poly.type
_entity_poly.pdbx_seq_one_letter_code
_entity_poly.pdbx_strand_id
1 'polypeptide(L)'
;MEDLTADWDQKVRNCVRQYSDKKTNCGYLKFKLLINRSNVRRVSFQAVSNSFWANYGYLVAAELEGSDIKRELLIFSALHGTRLYLV
;
A
#
# COMPACT_ATOMS: atom_id res chain seq x y z
N MET A 1 14.48 -6.34 -3.14
CA MET A 1 14.32 -5.78 -1.79
C MET A 1 15.48 -4.83 -1.60
N GLU A 2 15.20 -3.53 -1.54
CA GLU A 2 16.25 -2.50 -1.41
C GLU A 2 16.68 -2.41 0.05
N ASP A 3 17.99 -2.52 0.29
CA ASP A 3 18.59 -2.38 1.63
C ASP A 3 18.89 -0.91 1.89
N LEU A 4 18.08 -0.30 2.78
CA LEU A 4 18.22 1.10 3.15
C LEU A 4 19.37 1.36 4.12
N THR A 5 19.98 0.30 4.64
CA THR A 5 21.07 0.40 5.61
C THR A 5 22.43 0.38 4.95
N ALA A 6 22.53 0.31 3.62
CA ALA A 6 23.78 0.13 2.86
C ALA A 6 24.87 1.17 3.19
N ASP A 7 24.48 2.42 3.45
CA ASP A 7 25.40 3.53 3.72
C ASP A 7 25.54 3.88 5.21
N TRP A 8 24.96 3.08 6.09
CA TRP A 8 24.92 3.41 7.53
C TRP A 8 26.21 3.00 8.25
N ASP A 9 26.62 3.85 9.20
CA ASP A 9 27.72 3.54 10.12
C ASP A 9 27.45 2.24 10.90
N GLN A 10 28.51 1.45 11.09
CA GLN A 10 28.45 0.14 11.72
C GLN A 10 27.83 0.18 13.13
N LYS A 11 28.00 1.27 13.88
CA LYS A 11 27.40 1.43 15.22
C LYS A 11 25.88 1.61 15.15
N VAL A 12 25.41 2.38 14.17
CA VAL A 12 23.97 2.60 13.93
C VAL A 12 23.30 1.32 13.46
N ARG A 13 23.95 0.56 12.56
CA ARG A 13 23.49 -0.78 12.13
C ARG A 13 23.35 -1.74 13.30
N ASN A 14 24.31 -1.74 14.24
CA ASN A 14 24.26 -2.60 15.42
C ASN A 14 23.15 -2.22 16.40
N CYS A 15 22.88 -0.92 16.61
CA CYS A 15 21.73 -0.47 17.39
C CYS A 15 20.39 -0.86 16.73
N VAL A 16 20.25 -0.62 15.42
CA VAL A 16 19.02 -0.94 14.68
C VAL A 16 18.85 -2.45 14.46
N ARG A 17 19.91 -3.27 14.55
CA ARG A 17 19.78 -4.73 14.63
C ARG A 17 18.95 -5.20 15.82
N GLN A 18 18.97 -4.48 16.93
CA GLN A 18 18.20 -4.78 18.15
C GLN A 18 16.75 -4.25 18.09
N TYR A 19 16.41 -3.42 17.10
CA TYR A 19 15.08 -2.81 16.92
C TYR A 19 14.43 -3.36 15.64
N SER A 20 13.26 -3.99 15.74
CA SER A 20 12.57 -4.66 14.63
C SER A 20 11.86 -3.72 13.65
N ASP A 21 12.43 -2.54 13.39
CA ASP A 21 11.83 -1.61 12.44
C ASP A 21 12.05 -2.04 10.99
N LYS A 22 11.23 -1.53 10.06
CA LYS A 22 11.21 -1.94 8.65
C LYS A 22 12.51 -1.50 7.92
N LYS A 23 13.52 -2.38 7.84
CA LYS A 23 14.85 -2.11 7.24
C LYS A 23 14.89 -2.09 5.70
N THR A 24 13.76 -2.31 5.05
CA THR A 24 13.72 -2.54 3.60
C THR A 24 12.49 -1.87 3.00
N ASN A 25 12.68 -1.29 1.81
CA ASN A 25 11.57 -0.77 1.03
C ASN A 25 10.76 -1.91 0.42
N CYS A 26 9.59 -2.15 0.98
CA CYS A 26 8.65 -3.16 0.53
C CYS A 26 7.37 -2.50 -0.01
N GLY A 27 7.00 -2.86 -1.22
CA GLY A 27 5.73 -2.48 -1.84
C GLY A 27 4.71 -3.62 -1.81
N TYR A 28 3.44 -3.28 -1.70
CA TYR A 28 2.31 -4.19 -1.86
C TYR A 28 1.41 -3.68 -2.98
N LEU A 29 1.07 -4.57 -3.93
CA LEU A 29 0.13 -4.27 -5.01
C LEU A 29 -1.06 -5.24 -4.96
N LYS A 30 -2.27 -4.68 -4.97
CA LYS A 30 -3.52 -5.41 -5.07
C LYS A 30 -4.14 -5.17 -6.44
N PHE A 31 -4.21 -6.20 -7.28
CA PHE A 31 -4.81 -6.10 -8.61
C PHE A 31 -6.29 -6.51 -8.58
N LYS A 32 -7.14 -5.72 -9.23
CA LYS A 32 -8.55 -6.03 -9.48
C LYS A 32 -8.95 -5.68 -10.91
N LEU A 33 -9.67 -6.60 -11.56
CA LEU A 33 -10.19 -6.34 -12.90
C LEU A 33 -11.32 -5.31 -12.85
N LEU A 34 -12.35 -5.58 -12.05
CA LEU A 34 -13.53 -4.71 -11.91
C LEU A 34 -13.75 -4.33 -10.44
N ILE A 35 -13.87 -3.03 -10.17
CA ILE A 35 -14.35 -2.51 -8.89
C ILE A 35 -15.73 -1.87 -9.09
N ASN A 36 -16.69 -2.34 -8.32
CA ASN A 36 -18.07 -1.89 -8.35
C ASN A 36 -18.62 -1.62 -6.95
N ARG A 37 -19.83 -1.09 -6.87
CA ARG A 37 -20.42 -0.65 -5.58
C ARG A 37 -20.57 -1.79 -4.57
N SER A 38 -20.73 -3.01 -5.08
CA SER A 38 -20.87 -4.22 -4.26
C SER A 38 -19.55 -4.68 -3.63
N ASN A 39 -18.40 -4.33 -4.24
CA ASN A 39 -17.09 -4.84 -3.80
C ASN A 39 -16.12 -3.75 -3.31
N VAL A 40 -16.37 -2.47 -3.61
CA VAL A 40 -15.46 -1.35 -3.32
C VAL A 40 -14.98 -1.35 -1.88
N ARG A 41 -15.88 -1.44 -0.90
CA ARG A 41 -15.52 -1.42 0.52
C ARG A 41 -14.65 -2.62 0.90
N ARG A 42 -15.05 -3.83 0.48
CA ARG A 42 -14.29 -5.05 0.76
C ARG A 42 -12.87 -4.95 0.19
N VAL A 43 -12.74 -4.51 -1.06
CA VAL A 43 -11.44 -4.38 -1.74
C VAL A 43 -10.57 -3.35 -1.04
N SER A 44 -11.13 -2.19 -0.66
CA SER A 44 -10.45 -1.14 0.07
C SER A 44 -9.92 -1.66 1.42
N PHE A 45 -10.76 -2.25 2.26
CA PHE A 45 -10.33 -2.79 3.56
C PHE A 45 -9.29 -3.91 3.40
N GLN A 46 -9.45 -4.77 2.40
CA GLN A 46 -8.45 -5.81 2.12
C GLN A 46 -7.12 -5.20 1.69
N ALA A 47 -7.14 -4.15 0.87
CA ALA A 47 -5.92 -3.49 0.41
C ALA A 47 -5.16 -2.88 1.59
N VAL A 48 -5.84 -2.15 2.48
CA VAL A 48 -5.21 -1.56 3.69
C VAL A 48 -4.71 -2.61 4.66
N SER A 49 -5.54 -3.59 4.99
CA SER A 49 -5.15 -4.65 5.93
C SER A 49 -3.93 -5.41 5.41
N ASN A 50 -3.91 -5.73 4.12
CA ASN A 50 -2.80 -6.48 3.52
C ASN A 50 -1.57 -5.62 3.24
N SER A 51 -1.68 -4.30 3.19
CA SER A 51 -0.54 -3.40 2.97
C SER A 51 0.02 -2.79 4.25
N PHE A 52 -0.53 -3.12 5.42
CA PHE A 52 -0.12 -2.52 6.70
C PHE A 52 1.36 -2.79 7.05
N TRP A 53 1.89 -3.93 6.63
CA TRP A 53 3.31 -4.28 6.79
C TRP A 53 4.21 -3.66 5.72
N ALA A 54 3.66 -3.18 4.59
CA ALA A 54 4.44 -2.58 3.51
C ALA A 54 4.74 -1.10 3.79
N ASN A 55 5.72 -0.53 3.09
CA ASN A 55 5.99 0.91 3.09
C ASN A 55 5.08 1.62 2.09
N TYR A 56 4.71 0.93 1.00
CA TYR A 56 3.83 1.46 -0.03
C TYR A 56 2.75 0.46 -0.38
N GLY A 57 1.48 0.88 -0.32
CA GLY A 57 0.33 0.10 -0.76
C GLY A 57 -0.28 0.70 -2.02
N TYR A 58 -0.51 -0.13 -3.04
CA TYR A 58 -1.17 0.25 -4.27
C TYR A 58 -2.39 -0.65 -4.52
N LEU A 59 -3.52 -0.02 -4.81
CA LEU A 59 -4.71 -0.68 -5.34
C LEU A 59 -4.76 -0.39 -6.84
N VAL A 60 -4.60 -1.43 -7.66
CA VAL A 60 -4.58 -1.35 -9.11
C VAL A 60 -5.90 -1.89 -9.65
N ALA A 61 -6.62 -1.09 -10.44
CA ALA A 61 -7.88 -1.47 -11.07
C ALA A 61 -7.85 -1.23 -12.58
N ALA A 62 -8.42 -2.16 -13.36
CA ALA A 62 -8.60 -1.95 -14.81
C ALA A 62 -9.91 -1.20 -15.11
N GLU A 63 -10.99 -1.55 -14.43
CA GLU A 63 -12.31 -0.97 -14.66
C GLU A 63 -12.96 -0.52 -13.34
N LEU A 64 -13.57 0.67 -13.38
CA LEU A 64 -14.40 1.22 -12.31
C LEU A 64 -15.83 1.38 -12.80
N GLU A 65 -16.77 0.72 -12.15
CA GLU A 65 -18.17 0.76 -12.51
C GLU A 65 -18.91 1.85 -11.72
N GLY A 66 -18.87 3.09 -12.22
CA GLY A 66 -19.65 4.21 -11.69
C GLY A 66 -18.82 5.39 -11.20
N SER A 67 -19.34 6.60 -11.43
CA SER A 67 -18.68 7.87 -11.10
C SER A 67 -18.41 8.05 -9.60
N ASP A 68 -19.30 7.55 -8.77
CA ASP A 68 -19.27 7.77 -7.31
C ASP A 68 -18.19 6.93 -6.63
N ILE A 69 -17.86 5.78 -7.21
CA ILE A 69 -16.85 4.84 -6.71
C ILE A 69 -15.47 5.46 -6.76
N LYS A 70 -15.16 6.18 -7.84
CA LYS A 70 -13.87 6.87 -7.99
C LYS A 70 -13.66 7.88 -6.87
N ARG A 71 -14.72 8.63 -6.51
CA ARG A 71 -14.66 9.59 -5.39
C ARG A 71 -14.46 8.90 -4.05
N GLU A 72 -15.17 7.81 -3.78
CA GLU A 72 -15.00 7.02 -2.56
C GLU A 72 -13.57 6.47 -2.44
N LEU A 73 -13.01 5.92 -3.53
CA LEU A 73 -11.64 5.40 -3.56
C LEU A 73 -10.58 6.49 -3.39
N LEU A 74 -10.80 7.70 -3.92
CA LEU A 74 -9.90 8.83 -3.71
C LEU A 74 -9.91 9.30 -2.25
N ILE A 75 -11.09 9.40 -1.62
CA ILE A 75 -11.21 9.73 -0.19
C ILE A 75 -10.50 8.66 0.64
N PHE A 76 -10.73 7.38 0.32
CA PHE A 76 -10.07 6.25 0.98
C PHE A 76 -8.54 6.34 0.86
N SER A 77 -8.05 6.63 -0.34
CA SER A 77 -6.62 6.78 -0.62
C SER A 77 -5.97 7.89 0.21
N ALA A 78 -6.66 9.03 0.33
CA ALA A 78 -6.20 10.15 1.14
C ALA A 78 -6.15 9.83 2.64
N LEU A 79 -7.09 9.03 3.14
CA LEU A 79 -7.18 8.69 4.57
C LEU A 79 -6.19 7.60 5.02
N HIS A 80 -5.94 6.59 4.18
CA HIS A 80 -5.21 5.38 4.59
C HIS A 80 -3.83 5.21 3.94
N GLY A 81 -3.40 6.13 3.09
CA GLY A 81 -2.08 6.08 2.46
C GLY A 81 -1.90 5.02 1.38
N THR A 82 -2.94 4.24 1.06
CA THR A 82 -2.96 3.31 -0.08
C THR A 82 -3.32 4.08 -1.34
N ARG A 83 -2.43 4.07 -2.35
CA ARG A 83 -2.63 4.81 -3.60
C ARG A 83 -3.50 4.02 -4.58
N LEU A 84 -4.41 4.69 -5.28
CA LEU A 84 -5.16 4.10 -6.39
C LEU A 84 -4.38 4.27 -7.70
N TYR A 85 -4.26 3.20 -8.49
CA TYR A 85 -3.73 3.23 -9.85
C TYR A 85 -4.75 2.61 -10.80
N LEU A 86 -5.08 3.32 -11.88
CA LEU A 86 -5.97 2.84 -12.93
C LEU A 86 -5.14 2.49 -14.17
N VAL A 87 -5.36 1.30 -14.73
CA VAL A 87 -4.66 0.77 -15.91
C VAL A 87 -5.56 0.86 -17.12
#